data_AF-A0A2E5CGM2-F1
#
_entry.id   AF-A0A2E5CGM2-F1
#
_cell.length_a   1.000
_cell.length_b   1.000
_cell.length_c   1.000
_cell.angle_alpha   90.00
_cell.angle_beta   90.00
_cell.angle_gamma   90.00
#
_symmetry.space_group_name_H-M   'P 1'
#
loop_
_entity.id
_entity.type
_entity.pdbx_description
1 polymer ?
#
loop_
_entity_poly.entity_id
_entity_poly.type
_entity_poly.pdbx_seq_one_letter_code
_entity_poly.pdbx_strand_id
1 'polypeptide(L)'
;MQIVTIKLIKKVIRPIIELFVVFGISYRSLDIMIKEIYVSISSKKFGKRGRIANNSRISVATGISRREVRKIKSRLLSNLNSQSYSVSPLSKVIKIWINDYQYIDPKNQPKKLDYKNTKNSFYDLIKKARINATPNSALQEFKRLGLVKINEDEKICLIQNEVINDSNEEIFHARLSSHLNKSQ
;
A
#
# COMPACT_ATOMS: atom_id res chain seq x y z
N MET A 1 -23.87 13.01 -13.33
CA MET A 1 -24.05 11.63 -12.85
C MET A 1 -25.10 11.66 -11.76
N GLN A 2 -26.21 10.94 -11.91
CA GLN A 2 -27.33 10.99 -10.95
C GLN A 2 -26.88 10.46 -9.56
N ILE A 3 -27.43 11.02 -8.47
CA ILE A 3 -27.08 10.67 -7.08
C ILE A 3 -27.24 9.16 -6.82
N VAL A 4 -28.26 8.54 -7.41
CA VAL A 4 -28.54 7.09 -7.31
C VAL A 4 -27.37 6.25 -7.83
N THR A 5 -26.78 6.62 -8.97
CA THR A 5 -25.64 5.91 -9.57
C THR A 5 -24.41 5.93 -8.66
N ILE A 6 -24.12 7.09 -8.04
CA ILE A 6 -22.99 7.23 -7.11
C ILE A 6 -23.19 6.32 -5.89
N LYS A 7 -24.42 6.25 -5.36
CA LYS A 7 -24.76 5.39 -4.22
C LYS A 7 -24.54 3.91 -4.54
N LEU A 8 -24.94 3.46 -5.73
CA LEU A 8 -24.72 2.08 -6.19
C LEU A 8 -23.23 1.77 -6.36
N ILE A 9 -22.46 2.65 -7.00
CA ILE A 9 -21.01 2.49 -7.15
C ILE A 9 -20.33 2.37 -5.77
N LYS A 10 -20.69 3.25 -4.82
CA LYS A 10 -20.16 3.18 -3.44
C LYS A 10 -20.50 1.86 -2.76
N LYS A 11 -21.68 1.28 -2.99
CA LYS A 11 -22.08 -0.01 -2.42
C LYS A 11 -21.19 -1.16 -2.94
N VAL A 12 -20.82 -1.13 -4.22
CA VAL A 12 -19.93 -2.14 -4.83
C VAL A 12 -18.48 -1.96 -4.39
N ILE A 13 -17.99 -0.72 -4.32
CA ILE A 13 -16.60 -0.44 -4.00
C ILE A 13 -16.30 -0.63 -2.51
N ARG A 14 -17.25 -0.29 -1.62
CA ARG A 14 -17.08 -0.37 -0.16
C ARG A 14 -16.47 -1.68 0.35
N PRO A 15 -17.00 -2.88 0.04
CA PRO A 15 -16.43 -4.13 0.56
C PRO A 15 -14.99 -4.38 0.10
N ILE A 16 -14.64 -3.94 -1.10
CA ILE A 16 -13.27 -4.05 -1.62
C ILE A 16 -12.33 -3.11 -0.83
N ILE A 17 -12.77 -1.89 -0.55
CA ILE A 17 -11.99 -0.93 0.26
C ILE A 17 -11.86 -1.41 1.71
N GLU A 18 -12.91 -1.97 2.30
CA GLU A 18 -12.87 -2.56 3.63
C GLU A 18 -11.83 -3.68 3.70
N LEU A 19 -11.78 -4.54 2.68
CA LEU A 19 -10.73 -5.56 2.57
C LEU A 19 -9.33 -4.92 2.54
N PHE A 20 -9.12 -3.92 1.70
CA PHE A 20 -7.82 -3.22 1.61
C PHE A 20 -7.38 -2.63 2.95
N VAL A 21 -8.30 -2.01 3.69
CA VAL A 21 -8.02 -1.45 5.02
C VAL A 21 -7.64 -2.55 6.01
N VAL A 22 -8.38 -3.66 6.03
CA VAL A 22 -8.11 -4.80 6.92
C VAL A 22 -6.68 -5.31 6.72
N PHE A 23 -6.24 -5.47 5.47
CA PHE A 23 -4.91 -5.97 5.11
C PHE A 23 -3.81 -4.90 5.04
N GLY A 24 -4.10 -3.67 5.45
CA GLY A 24 -3.09 -2.60 5.54
C GLY A 24 -2.69 -2.00 4.21
N ILE A 25 -3.46 -2.20 3.14
CA ILE A 25 -3.27 -1.53 1.86
C ILE A 25 -3.69 -0.07 2.01
N SER A 26 -2.73 0.84 1.84
CA SER A 26 -2.96 2.27 2.00
C SER A 26 -3.71 2.88 0.82
N TYR A 27 -4.44 3.97 1.07
CA TYR A 27 -5.08 4.77 0.01
C TYR A 27 -4.09 5.18 -1.09
N ARG A 28 -2.85 5.54 -0.72
CA ARG A 28 -1.83 5.96 -1.71
C ARG A 28 -1.48 4.81 -2.65
N SER A 29 -1.34 3.60 -2.14
CA SER A 29 -1.04 2.42 -2.95
C SER A 29 -2.21 2.12 -3.87
N LEU A 30 -3.44 2.20 -3.35
CA LEU A 30 -4.66 2.05 -4.14
C LEU A 30 -4.79 3.10 -5.25
N ASP A 31 -4.58 4.38 -4.94
CA ASP A 31 -4.65 5.48 -5.90
C ASP A 31 -3.70 5.26 -7.07
N ILE A 32 -2.48 4.76 -6.79
CA ILE A 32 -1.53 4.42 -7.84
C ILE A 32 -2.08 3.28 -8.72
N MET A 33 -2.52 2.16 -8.13
CA MET A 33 -3.06 1.02 -8.87
C MET A 33 -4.29 1.41 -9.71
N ILE A 34 -5.23 2.16 -9.14
CA ILE A 34 -6.43 2.63 -9.83
C ILE A 34 -6.06 3.53 -11.02
N LYS A 35 -5.12 4.48 -10.85
CA LYS A 35 -4.67 5.34 -11.95
C LYS A 35 -4.03 4.53 -13.08
N GLU A 36 -3.26 3.49 -12.77
CA GLU A 36 -2.74 2.59 -13.80
C GLU A 36 -3.84 1.88 -14.58
N ILE A 37 -4.84 1.36 -13.88
CA ILE A 37 -6.00 0.71 -14.50
C ILE A 37 -6.75 1.69 -15.40
N TYR A 38 -7.03 2.91 -14.93
CA TYR A 38 -7.68 3.97 -15.73
C TYR A 38 -6.89 4.30 -16.99
N VAL A 39 -5.58 4.51 -16.87
CA VAL A 39 -4.71 4.82 -18.00
C VAL A 39 -4.65 3.64 -18.97
N SER A 40 -4.47 2.41 -18.48
CA SER A 40 -4.40 1.20 -19.31
C SER A 40 -5.67 0.98 -20.13
N ILE A 41 -6.85 1.00 -19.48
CA ILE A 41 -8.16 0.85 -20.14
C ILE A 41 -8.37 1.97 -21.16
N SER A 42 -8.12 3.22 -20.77
CA SER A 42 -8.33 4.38 -21.65
C SER A 42 -7.38 4.40 -22.84
N SER A 43 -6.14 3.98 -22.63
CA SER A 43 -5.10 3.85 -23.64
C SER A 43 -5.55 2.92 -24.78
N LYS A 44 -6.16 1.78 -24.42
CA LYS A 44 -6.75 0.81 -25.37
C LYS A 44 -8.06 1.30 -25.99
N LYS A 45 -9.01 1.76 -25.17
CA LYS A 45 -10.39 2.11 -25.59
C LYS A 45 -10.47 3.34 -26.48
N PHE A 46 -9.64 4.37 -26.23
CA PHE A 46 -9.70 5.65 -26.96
C PHE A 46 -8.68 5.77 -28.08
N GLY A 47 -8.05 4.65 -28.46
CA GLY A 47 -7.22 4.55 -29.65
C GLY A 47 -8.00 4.84 -30.92
N LYS A 48 -7.30 5.26 -31.98
CA LYS A 48 -7.89 5.45 -33.32
C LYS A 48 -7.01 4.77 -34.35
N ARG A 49 -7.62 4.12 -35.34
CA ARG A 49 -6.93 3.50 -36.50
C ARG A 49 -5.76 2.59 -36.07
N GLY A 50 -6.03 1.68 -35.13
CA GLY A 50 -5.02 0.74 -34.60
C GLY A 50 -3.94 1.36 -33.70
N ARG A 51 -3.96 2.68 -33.45
CA ARG A 51 -3.00 3.35 -32.56
C ARG A 51 -3.59 3.60 -31.17
N ILE A 52 -2.74 3.43 -30.16
CA ILE A 52 -3.04 3.76 -28.76
C ILE A 52 -3.36 5.24 -28.59
N ALA A 53 -4.26 5.58 -27.66
CA ALA A 53 -4.57 6.98 -27.34
C ALA A 53 -3.33 7.77 -26.88
N ASN A 54 -3.22 9.01 -27.36
CA ASN A 54 -2.17 9.93 -26.89
C ASN A 54 -2.48 10.44 -25.47
N ASN A 55 -1.47 11.02 -24.81
CA ASN A 55 -1.57 11.39 -23.39
C ASN A 55 -2.66 12.44 -23.12
N SER A 56 -2.88 13.37 -24.06
CA SER A 56 -3.90 14.41 -23.93
C SER A 56 -5.31 13.82 -23.97
N ARG A 57 -5.56 12.87 -24.88
CA ARG A 57 -6.87 12.20 -25.00
C ARG A 57 -7.22 11.37 -23.77
N ILE A 58 -6.23 10.66 -23.22
CA ILE A 58 -6.40 9.91 -21.96
C ILE A 58 -6.66 10.88 -20.80
N SER A 59 -5.91 11.99 -20.72
CA SER A 59 -6.06 12.99 -19.67
C SER A 59 -7.47 13.58 -19.65
N VAL A 60 -8.00 13.98 -20.82
CA VAL A 60 -9.38 14.48 -20.95
C VAL A 60 -10.41 13.43 -20.52
N ALA A 61 -10.24 12.17 -20.94
CA ALA A 61 -11.21 11.12 -20.65
C ALA A 61 -11.21 10.66 -19.18
N THR A 62 -10.09 10.78 -18.48
CA THR A 62 -9.90 10.24 -17.12
C THR A 62 -9.81 11.31 -16.03
N GLY A 63 -9.55 12.57 -16.39
CA GLY A 63 -9.20 13.63 -15.45
C GLY A 63 -7.79 13.53 -14.86
N ILE A 64 -7.01 12.50 -15.22
CA ILE A 64 -5.63 12.34 -14.75
C ILE A 64 -4.73 13.32 -15.52
N SER A 65 -3.82 14.03 -14.85
CA SER A 65 -2.96 15.01 -15.52
C SER A 65 -2.11 14.39 -16.63
N ARG A 66 -1.86 15.14 -17.71
CA ARG A 66 -1.02 14.68 -18.84
C ARG A 66 0.37 14.21 -18.40
N ARG A 67 0.96 14.87 -17.38
CA ARG A 67 2.26 14.49 -16.79
C ARG A 67 2.19 13.11 -16.14
N GLU A 68 1.15 12.87 -15.34
CA GLU A 68 0.98 11.60 -14.63
C GLU A 68 0.64 10.47 -15.61
N VAL A 69 -0.21 10.71 -16.61
CA VAL A 69 -0.48 9.76 -17.71
C VAL A 69 0.82 9.36 -18.42
N ARG A 70 1.68 10.34 -18.75
CA ARG A 70 2.97 10.06 -19.40
C ARG A 70 3.84 9.15 -18.53
N LYS A 71 3.94 9.45 -17.23
CA LYS A 71 4.72 8.66 -16.27
C LYS A 71 4.19 7.23 -16.16
N ILE A 72 2.87 7.07 -15.99
CA ILE A 72 2.22 5.76 -15.92
C ILE A 72 2.45 4.96 -17.20
N LYS A 73 2.24 5.55 -18.38
CA LYS A 73 2.51 4.86 -19.66
C LYS A 73 3.96 4.41 -19.81
N SER A 74 4.91 5.25 -19.40
CA SER A 74 6.33 4.88 -19.43
C SER A 74 6.61 3.67 -18.54
N ARG A 75 6.03 3.63 -17.33
CA ARG A 75 6.20 2.51 -16.39
C ARG A 75 5.56 1.21 -16.91
N LEU A 76 4.37 1.31 -17.48
CA LEU A 76 3.68 0.16 -18.09
C LEU A 76 4.46 -0.42 -19.28
N LEU A 77 5.16 0.42 -20.05
CA LEU A 77 5.99 -0.03 -21.18
C LEU A 77 7.30 -0.68 -20.72
N SER A 78 7.88 -0.22 -19.63
CA SER A 78 9.16 -0.72 -19.14
C SER A 78 9.04 -2.05 -18.38
N ASN A 79 7.85 -2.67 -18.30
CA ASN A 79 7.58 -3.88 -17.51
C ASN A 79 8.22 -3.84 -16.12
N LEU A 80 8.30 -2.65 -15.52
CA LEU A 80 8.73 -2.47 -14.13
C LEU A 80 7.57 -2.89 -13.22
N ASN A 81 7.13 -4.15 -13.37
CA ASN A 81 6.18 -4.82 -12.49
C ASN A 81 6.72 -4.92 -11.06
N SER A 82 8.03 -4.70 -10.89
CA SER A 82 8.81 -4.91 -9.68
C SER A 82 9.13 -3.64 -8.89
N GLN A 83 8.56 -2.48 -9.24
CA GLN A 83 8.70 -1.33 -8.34
C GLN A 83 7.80 -1.58 -7.13
N SER A 84 8.33 -2.34 -6.16
CA SER A 84 7.75 -2.74 -4.87
C SER A 84 6.77 -1.67 -4.43
N TYR A 85 5.50 -1.88 -4.77
CA TYR A 85 4.45 -1.02 -4.31
C TYR A 85 4.53 -1.12 -2.80
N SER A 86 5.02 -0.07 -2.15
CA SER A 86 4.94 0.00 -0.71
C SER A 86 3.46 -0.03 -0.39
N VAL A 87 2.94 -1.20 -0.04
CA VAL A 87 1.51 -1.42 0.22
C VAL A 87 1.04 -0.55 1.39
N SER A 88 1.96 -0.18 2.27
CA SER A 88 1.75 0.73 3.39
C SER A 88 2.96 1.65 3.62
N PRO A 89 2.79 2.83 4.23
CA PRO A 89 3.89 3.60 4.83
C PRO A 89 4.71 2.80 5.84
N LEU A 90 4.10 1.84 6.54
CA LEU A 90 4.79 1.00 7.53
C LEU A 90 5.87 0.13 6.89
N SER A 91 5.71 -0.26 5.61
CA SER A 91 6.75 -1.01 4.90
C SER A 91 8.08 -0.24 4.85
N LYS A 92 8.05 1.11 4.84
CA LYS A 92 9.26 1.93 4.92
C LYS A 92 9.92 1.85 6.30
N VAL A 93 9.11 1.85 7.36
CA VAL A 93 9.60 1.69 8.74
C VAL A 93 10.26 0.33 8.90
N ILE A 94 9.59 -0.74 8.46
CA ILE A 94 10.12 -2.10 8.52
C ILE A 94 11.43 -2.21 7.73
N LYS A 95 11.48 -1.68 6.50
CA LYS A 95 12.71 -1.65 5.70
C LYS A 95 13.87 -0.97 6.42
N ILE A 96 13.64 0.08 7.20
CA ILE A 96 14.70 0.69 8.02
C ILE A 96 15.06 -0.22 9.19
N TRP A 97 14.06 -0.77 9.89
CA TRP A 97 14.28 -1.64 11.05
C TRP A 97 15.16 -2.85 10.72
N ILE A 98 14.94 -3.48 9.56
CA ILE A 98 15.63 -4.73 9.19
C ILE A 98 16.96 -4.53 8.45
N ASN A 99 17.26 -3.31 7.95
CA ASN A 99 18.47 -3.07 7.14
C ASN A 99 19.45 -2.07 7.76
N ASP A 100 19.03 -1.28 8.74
CA ASP A 100 19.85 -0.24 9.31
C ASP A 100 20.63 -0.76 10.51
N TYR A 101 21.97 -0.62 10.49
CA TYR A 101 22.88 -1.09 11.53
C TYR A 101 22.51 -0.59 12.95
N GLN A 102 21.82 0.55 13.04
CA GLN A 102 21.34 1.09 14.32
C GLN A 102 20.22 0.24 14.93
N TYR A 103 19.43 -0.43 14.09
CA TYR A 103 18.21 -1.17 14.45
C TYR A 103 18.33 -2.69 14.29
N ILE A 104 19.47 -3.22 13.80
CA ILE A 104 19.76 -4.65 13.76
C ILE A 104 20.81 -5.05 14.79
N ASP A 105 20.71 -6.27 15.32
CA ASP A 105 21.64 -6.86 16.27
C ASP A 105 22.88 -7.48 15.56
N PRO A 106 23.88 -7.97 16.31
CA PRO A 106 25.06 -8.61 15.71
C PRO A 106 24.78 -9.87 14.87
N LYS A 107 23.57 -10.44 14.95
CA LYS A 107 23.11 -11.58 14.15
C LYS A 107 22.29 -11.14 12.94
N ASN A 108 22.31 -9.86 12.58
CA ASN A 108 21.49 -9.24 11.55
C ASN A 108 19.98 -9.43 11.75
N GLN A 109 19.53 -9.55 13.01
CA GLN A 109 18.11 -9.62 13.36
C GLN A 109 17.60 -8.24 13.84
N PRO A 110 16.33 -7.91 13.60
CA PRO A 110 15.75 -6.66 14.09
C PRO A 110 15.83 -6.58 15.63
N LYS A 111 16.41 -5.51 16.16
CA LYS A 111 16.48 -5.26 17.60
C LYS A 111 15.09 -5.10 18.18
N LYS A 112 14.92 -5.59 19.41
CA LYS A 112 13.77 -5.22 20.27
C LYS A 112 13.96 -3.78 20.71
N LEU A 113 12.95 -2.94 20.53
CA LEU A 113 13.06 -1.49 20.77
C LEU A 113 12.20 -1.07 21.96
N ASP A 114 12.72 -0.16 22.78
CA ASP A 114 11.86 0.63 23.66
C ASP A 114 10.93 1.51 22.84
N TYR A 115 9.79 1.88 23.43
CA TYR A 115 8.93 2.88 22.81
C TYR A 115 9.67 4.23 22.64
N LYS A 116 10.35 4.70 23.69
CA LYS A 116 11.04 6.02 23.73
C LYS A 116 12.15 6.01 24.81
N ASN A 117 12.88 7.12 24.93
CA ASN A 117 13.86 7.43 25.99
C ASN A 117 15.14 6.57 26.00
N THR A 118 15.34 5.76 24.97
CA THR A 118 16.61 5.09 24.68
C THR A 118 17.11 5.50 23.31
N LYS A 119 18.42 5.35 23.08
CA LYS A 119 19.02 5.63 21.77
C LYS A 119 18.49 4.63 20.75
N ASN A 120 18.02 5.12 19.60
CA ASN A 120 17.44 4.32 18.52
C ASN A 120 16.15 3.60 18.96
N SER A 121 15.28 4.30 19.68
CA SER A 121 13.97 3.79 20.10
C SER A 121 13.00 3.63 18.92
N PHE A 122 11.84 2.99 19.14
CA PHE A 122 10.78 2.92 18.14
C PHE A 122 10.30 4.33 17.73
N TYR A 123 10.23 5.26 18.68
CA TYR A 123 9.92 6.67 18.42
C TYR A 123 10.91 7.30 17.42
N ASP A 124 12.20 7.03 17.58
CA ASP A 124 13.25 7.52 16.67
C ASP A 124 13.18 6.85 15.30
N LEU A 125 12.85 5.56 15.26
CA LEU A 125 12.66 4.81 14.02
C LEU A 125 11.53 5.41 13.18
N ILE A 126 10.39 5.73 13.80
CA ILE A 126 9.26 6.37 13.11
C ILE A 126 9.65 7.75 12.56
N LYS A 127 10.38 8.55 13.36
CA LYS A 127 10.91 9.85 12.89
C LYS A 127 11.87 9.69 11.71
N LYS A 128 12.78 8.71 11.78
CA LYS A 128 13.73 8.39 10.72
C LYS A 128 13.04 7.98 9.43
N ALA A 129 11.95 7.21 9.54
CA ALA A 129 11.14 6.79 8.41
C ALA A 129 10.39 7.95 7.74
N ARG A 130 10.18 9.07 8.42
CA ARG A 130 9.45 10.25 7.91
C ARG A 130 8.09 9.86 7.32
N ILE A 131 7.37 8.97 8.00
CA ILE A 131 5.99 8.64 7.64
C ILE A 131 5.05 9.72 8.17
N ASN A 132 3.91 9.94 7.51
CA ASN A 132 2.92 10.91 7.94
C ASN A 132 2.01 10.33 9.03
N ALA A 133 2.59 9.97 10.18
CA ALA A 133 1.89 9.42 11.34
C ALA A 133 2.66 9.75 12.62
N THR A 134 1.94 9.88 13.73
CA THR A 134 2.59 9.95 15.05
C THR A 134 3.17 8.58 15.43
N PRO A 135 4.21 8.50 16.26
CA PRO A 135 4.75 7.22 16.73
C PRO A 135 3.72 6.33 17.42
N ASN A 136 2.80 6.91 18.20
CA ASN A 136 1.73 6.14 18.84
C ASN A 136 0.75 5.57 17.79
N SER A 137 0.27 6.40 16.86
CA SER A 137 -0.63 5.94 15.78
C SER A 137 0.03 4.85 14.93
N ALA A 138 1.32 4.99 14.62
CA ALA A 138 2.09 3.97 13.92
C ALA A 138 2.15 2.66 14.73
N LEU A 139 2.47 2.74 16.03
CA LEU A 139 2.51 1.55 16.89
C LEU A 139 1.16 0.82 16.95
N GLN A 140 0.05 1.56 17.05
CA GLN A 140 -1.29 0.96 17.04
C GLN A 140 -1.57 0.24 15.71
N GLU A 141 -1.17 0.83 14.59
CA GLU A 141 -1.34 0.19 13.28
C GLU A 141 -0.43 -1.03 13.11
N PHE A 142 0.81 -0.97 13.59
CA PHE A 142 1.71 -2.13 13.66
C PHE A 142 1.09 -3.27 14.48
N LYS A 143 0.46 -2.97 15.62
CA LYS A 143 -0.25 -3.97 16.43
C LYS A 143 -1.50 -4.51 15.71
N ARG A 144 -2.33 -3.63 15.14
CA ARG A 144 -3.56 -4.02 14.41
C ARG A 144 -3.26 -4.99 13.27
N LEU A 145 -2.14 -4.77 12.58
CA LEU A 145 -1.68 -5.62 11.47
C LEU A 145 -0.88 -6.85 11.93
N GLY A 146 -0.69 -7.06 13.24
CA GLY A 146 0.07 -8.21 13.76
C GLY A 146 1.57 -8.15 13.45
N LEU A 147 2.08 -6.98 13.09
CA LEU A 147 3.47 -6.79 12.67
C LEU A 147 4.43 -6.73 13.85
N VAL A 148 3.96 -6.32 15.03
CA VAL A 148 4.74 -6.25 16.26
C VAL A 148 4.00 -6.86 17.43
N LYS A 149 4.77 -7.29 18.43
CA LYS A 149 4.27 -7.59 19.78
C LYS A 149 5.08 -6.83 20.83
N ILE A 150 4.50 -6.63 22.00
CA ILE A 150 5.24 -6.16 23.19
C ILE A 150 5.56 -7.41 24.01
N ASN A 151 6.83 -7.60 24.38
CA ASN A 151 7.23 -8.71 25.26
C ASN A 151 7.10 -8.34 26.74
N GLU A 152 7.46 -9.26 27.63
CA GLU A 152 7.41 -9.09 29.09
C GLU A 152 8.27 -7.91 29.58
N ASP A 153 9.37 -7.60 28.88
CA ASP A 153 10.26 -6.46 29.18
C ASP A 153 9.76 -5.12 28.59
N GLU A 154 8.49 -5.05 28.19
CA GLU A 154 7.87 -3.90 27.50
C GLU A 154 8.56 -3.47 26.19
N LYS A 155 9.39 -4.33 25.59
CA LYS A 155 10.05 -4.06 24.31
C LYS A 155 9.16 -4.42 23.13
N ILE A 156 9.15 -3.54 22.14
CA ILE A 156 8.47 -3.72 20.87
C ILE A 156 9.33 -4.64 19.99
N CYS A 157 8.80 -5.81 19.67
CA CYS A 157 9.44 -6.85 18.87
C CYS A 157 8.75 -6.92 17.50
N LEU A 158 9.53 -6.83 16.42
CA LEU A 158 9.04 -7.07 15.06
C LEU A 158 8.77 -8.58 14.87
N ILE A 159 7.59 -8.91 14.35
CA ILE A 159 7.14 -10.30 14.14
C ILE A 159 7.06 -10.63 12.66
N GLN A 160 6.71 -9.65 11.83
CA GLN A 160 6.62 -9.80 10.38
C GLN A 160 7.39 -8.68 9.70
N ASN A 161 8.17 -9.04 8.67
CA ASN A 161 8.99 -8.09 7.92
C ASN A 161 8.23 -7.49 6.71
N GLU A 162 6.99 -7.92 6.51
CA GLU A 162 6.13 -7.50 5.40
C GLU A 162 4.71 -7.26 5.91
N VAL A 163 4.05 -6.24 5.36
CA VAL A 163 2.69 -5.84 5.76
C VAL A 163 1.65 -6.82 5.26
N ILE A 164 1.87 -7.35 4.05
CA ILE A 164 1.20 -8.51 3.51
C ILE A 164 2.27 -9.58 3.45
N ASN A 165 2.06 -10.70 4.12
CA ASN A 165 2.92 -11.87 4.08
C ASN A 165 2.13 -13.06 3.51
N ASP A 166 2.78 -14.17 3.23
CA ASP A 166 2.15 -15.35 2.61
C ASP A 166 0.84 -15.77 3.30
N SER A 167 0.84 -15.86 4.63
CA SER A 167 -0.35 -16.24 5.41
C SER A 167 -1.51 -15.24 5.24
N ASN A 168 -1.24 -13.93 5.30
CA ASN A 168 -2.28 -12.92 5.11
C ASN A 168 -2.67 -12.78 3.63
N GLU A 169 -1.76 -13.03 2.69
CA GLU A 169 -2.02 -13.01 1.26
C GLU A 169 -3.01 -14.10 0.87
N GLU A 170 -2.82 -15.34 1.35
CA GLU A 170 -3.77 -16.44 1.15
C GLU A 170 -5.17 -16.10 1.68
N ILE A 171 -5.27 -15.54 2.88
CA ILE A 171 -6.55 -15.11 3.47
C ILE A 171 -7.16 -13.97 2.65
N PHE A 172 -6.35 -13.02 2.19
CA PHE A 172 -6.77 -11.92 1.34
C PHE A 172 -7.38 -12.45 0.04
N HIS A 173 -6.69 -13.36 -0.64
CA HIS A 173 -7.18 -14.00 -1.87
C HIS A 173 -8.48 -14.75 -1.64
N ALA A 174 -8.58 -15.58 -0.59
CA ALA A 174 -9.79 -16.31 -0.27
C ALA A 174 -10.99 -15.38 -0.02
N ARG A 175 -10.77 -14.28 0.72
CA ARG A 175 -11.82 -13.28 1.00
C ARG A 175 -12.21 -12.49 -0.25
N LEU A 176 -11.24 -12.12 -1.10
CA LEU A 176 -11.51 -11.41 -2.35
C LEU A 176 -12.32 -12.27 -3.30
N SER A 177 -11.92 -13.53 -3.53
CA SER A 177 -12.64 -14.48 -4.37
C SER A 177 -14.07 -14.71 -3.88
N SER A 178 -14.26 -14.82 -2.56
CA SER A 178 -15.60 -14.94 -1.97
C SER A 178 -16.49 -13.72 -2.25
N HIS A 179 -15.93 -12.50 -2.26
CA HIS A 179 -16.68 -11.28 -2.59
C HIS A 179 -17.05 -11.20 -4.08
N LEU A 180 -16.15 -11.63 -4.95
CA LEU A 180 -16.40 -11.66 -6.40
C LEU A 180 -17.49 -12.67 -6.75
N ASN A 181 -17.48 -13.85 -6.12
CA ASN A 181 -18.44 -14.92 -6.39
C ASN A 181 -19.83 -14.66 -5.77
N LYS A 182 -19.93 -13.93 -4.65
CA LYS A 182 -21.21 -13.51 -4.05
C LYS A 182 -21.96 -12.42 -4.85
N SER A 183 -21.33 -11.86 -5.88
CA SER A 183 -21.89 -10.78 -6.71
C SER A 183 -22.43 -11.27 -8.06
N GLN A 184 -22.46 -12.59 -8.27
CA GLN A 184 -23.12 -13.29 -9.39
C GLN A 184 -24.41 -13.95 -8.88
#